data_AF-A0A2V4NFJ2-F1
#
_entry.id   AF-A0A2V4NFJ2-F1
#
_cell.length_a   1.000
_cell.length_b   1.000
_cell.length_c   1.000
_cell.angle_alpha   90.00
_cell.angle_beta   90.00
_cell.angle_gamma   90.00
#
_symmetry.space_group_name_H-M   'P 1'
#
loop_
_entity.id
_entity.type
_entity.pdbx_description
1 polymer ?
#
loop_
_entity_poly.entity_id
_entity_poly.type
_entity_poly.pdbx_seq_one_letter_code
_entity_poly.pdbx_strand_id
1 'polypeptide(L)'
;MESFLPEPDPERGNWLPPEEFIATLPRATAYASLYITDEQGQPVLLNSSVYKPDKGQIWQYPGGQMDPGETPRGTAVRETEQETGLTLACGRLLAVHFLPPEPTWPANKFGLIFDGGALRPEQLASIRLDPDEHSEWDARPVEQWATVLNPRSMDRLREVARAAQTGSTAYIEHAGSDFIDYI
;
A
#
# COMPACT_ATOMS: atom_id res chain seq x y z
N MET A 1 0.25 -13.26 -31.59
CA MET A 1 -0.48 -13.74 -30.40
C MET A 1 -1.94 -13.67 -30.74
N GLU A 2 -2.59 -14.82 -30.94
CA GLU A 2 -4.02 -14.89 -31.20
C GLU A 2 -4.78 -14.40 -29.96
N SER A 3 -5.76 -13.51 -30.20
CA SER A 3 -6.66 -12.97 -29.19
C SER A 3 -7.38 -14.12 -28.47
N PHE A 4 -7.13 -14.28 -27.17
CA PHE A 4 -7.82 -15.26 -26.32
C PHE A 4 -9.26 -14.83 -25.96
N LEU A 5 -9.70 -13.68 -26.48
CA LEU A 5 -11.08 -13.24 -26.36
C LEU A 5 -11.88 -13.85 -27.51
N PRO A 6 -12.98 -14.59 -27.22
CA PRO A 6 -13.85 -15.12 -28.27
C PRO A 6 -14.31 -13.98 -29.20
N GLU A 7 -14.39 -14.25 -30.50
CA GLU A 7 -14.95 -13.27 -31.45
C GLU A 7 -16.40 -12.97 -31.07
N PRO A 8 -16.81 -11.69 -31.05
CA PRO A 8 -18.13 -11.30 -30.59
C PRO A 8 -19.23 -11.83 -31.53
N ASP A 9 -20.26 -12.45 -30.94
CA ASP A 9 -21.49 -12.90 -31.62
C ASP A 9 -22.55 -11.78 -31.53
N PRO A 10 -22.82 -11.06 -32.63
CA PRO A 10 -23.75 -9.92 -32.63
C PRO A 10 -25.22 -10.31 -32.46
N GLU A 11 -25.60 -11.60 -32.54
CA GLU A 11 -27.00 -12.03 -32.42
C GLU A 11 -27.44 -12.32 -30.98
N ARG A 12 -26.52 -12.46 -30.04
CA ARG A 12 -26.82 -12.54 -28.60
C ARG A 12 -26.89 -11.13 -28.02
N GLY A 13 -28.03 -10.46 -28.23
CA GLY A 13 -28.30 -9.04 -27.97
C GLY A 13 -28.10 -8.51 -26.54
N ASN A 14 -26.87 -8.56 -26.01
CA ASN A 14 -26.45 -7.86 -24.81
C ASN A 14 -24.92 -7.59 -24.83
N TRP A 15 -24.40 -7.18 -25.98
CA TRP A 15 -22.98 -6.83 -26.12
C TRP A 15 -22.80 -5.32 -25.96
N LEU A 16 -22.01 -4.93 -24.95
CA LEU A 16 -21.47 -3.58 -24.80
C LEU A 16 -20.04 -3.56 -25.34
N PRO A 17 -19.59 -2.49 -26.02
CA PRO A 17 -18.18 -2.25 -26.28
C PRO A 17 -17.32 -2.42 -25.01
N PRO A 18 -16.06 -2.89 -25.09
CA PRO A 18 -15.23 -3.14 -23.91
C PRO A 18 -15.16 -1.97 -22.93
N GLU A 19 -15.02 -0.73 -23.42
CA GLU A 19 -15.05 0.46 -22.57
C GLU A 19 -16.37 0.65 -21.82
N GLU A 20 -17.50 0.39 -22.48
CA GLU A 20 -18.85 0.50 -21.89
C GLU A 20 -19.08 -0.62 -20.88
N PHE A 21 -18.66 -1.85 -21.19
CA PHE A 21 -18.73 -2.97 -20.26
C PHE A 21 -17.89 -2.72 -19.01
N ILE A 22 -16.62 -2.30 -19.16
CA ILE A 22 -15.72 -1.98 -18.04
C ILE A 22 -16.32 -0.87 -17.17
N ALA A 23 -16.99 0.12 -17.76
CA ALA A 23 -17.66 1.18 -17.02
C ALA A 23 -18.80 0.69 -16.11
N THR A 24 -19.38 -0.49 -16.39
CA THR A 24 -20.41 -1.14 -15.54
C THR A 24 -19.84 -1.96 -14.38
N LEU A 25 -18.53 -2.28 -14.42
CA LEU A 25 -17.91 -3.13 -13.40
C LEU A 25 -17.63 -2.35 -12.11
N PRO A 26 -17.55 -3.05 -10.96
CA PRO A 26 -17.07 -2.44 -9.72
C PRO A 26 -15.69 -1.81 -9.92
N ARG A 27 -15.57 -0.54 -9.54
CA ARG A 27 -14.29 0.18 -9.58
C ARG A 27 -13.49 -0.09 -8.32
N ALA A 28 -12.18 -0.20 -8.49
CA ALA A 28 -11.25 -0.28 -7.39
C ALA A 28 -10.07 0.66 -7.62
N THR A 29 -9.62 1.28 -6.54
CA THR A 29 -8.37 2.03 -6.45
C THR A 29 -7.28 1.13 -5.91
N ALA A 30 -6.03 1.47 -6.19
CA ALA A 30 -4.89 0.60 -5.97
C ALA A 30 -3.74 1.39 -5.37
N TYR A 31 -3.08 0.84 -4.37
CA TYR A 31 -1.85 1.39 -3.84
C TYR A 31 -0.80 0.29 -3.68
N ALA A 32 0.47 0.69 -3.62
CA ALA A 32 1.55 -0.23 -3.35
C ALA A 32 2.60 0.40 -2.46
N SER A 33 3.21 -0.40 -1.60
CA SER A 33 4.21 0.07 -0.62
C SER A 33 5.34 -0.93 -0.42
N LEU A 34 6.44 -0.43 0.15
CA LEU A 34 7.52 -1.26 0.66
C LEU A 34 7.43 -1.39 2.18
N TYR A 35 7.42 -2.63 2.66
CA TYR A 35 7.71 -2.95 4.05
C TYR A 35 9.23 -2.98 4.23
N ILE A 36 9.75 -1.97 4.89
CA ILE A 36 11.19 -1.82 5.15
C ILE A 36 11.44 -2.03 6.64
N THR A 37 12.56 -2.67 6.97
CA THR A 37 13.02 -2.77 8.37
C THR A 37 14.39 -2.14 8.57
N ASP A 38 14.80 -1.94 9.81
CA ASP A 38 16.22 -1.82 10.16
C ASP A 38 16.90 -3.22 10.17
N GLU A 39 18.20 -3.26 10.49
CA GLU A 39 18.96 -4.51 10.64
C GLU A 39 18.51 -5.38 11.83
N GLN A 40 17.75 -4.81 12.78
CA GLN A 40 17.15 -5.53 13.89
C GLN A 40 15.75 -6.09 13.55
N GLY A 41 15.27 -5.90 12.32
CA GLY A 41 13.95 -6.34 11.86
C GLY A 41 12.81 -5.47 12.36
N GLN A 42 13.08 -4.24 12.81
CA GLN A 42 12.08 -3.30 13.26
C GLN A 42 11.49 -2.56 12.05
N PRO A 43 10.16 -2.55 11.87
CA PRO A 43 9.54 -1.85 10.76
C PRO A 43 9.78 -0.34 10.82
N VAL A 44 10.12 0.22 9.66
CA VAL A 44 10.23 1.67 9.42
C VAL A 44 8.90 2.17 8.91
N LEU A 45 8.30 3.16 9.59
CA LEU A 45 7.10 3.86 9.13
C LEU A 45 7.37 5.37 9.00
N LEU A 46 6.59 6.04 8.17
CA LEU A 46 6.61 7.47 7.93
C LEU A 46 5.34 8.11 8.51
N ASN A 47 5.47 9.27 9.16
CA ASN A 47 4.33 10.04 9.67
C ASN A 47 3.88 11.07 8.63
N SER A 48 2.63 10.99 8.19
CA SER A 48 2.08 11.87 7.16
C SER A 48 1.90 13.32 7.66
N SER A 49 2.30 14.27 6.81
CA SER A 49 2.07 15.72 6.96
C SER A 49 0.75 16.19 6.33
N VAL A 50 0.17 15.40 5.42
CA VAL A 50 -1.01 15.78 4.62
C VAL A 50 -2.30 15.71 5.44
N TYR A 51 -2.37 14.78 6.37
CA TYR A 51 -3.57 14.54 7.17
C TYR A 51 -3.56 15.43 8.43
N LYS A 52 -4.64 16.19 8.58
CA LYS A 52 -4.69 17.35 9.47
C LYS A 52 -4.37 17.01 10.94
N PRO A 53 -3.70 17.94 11.68
CA PRO A 53 -3.29 17.77 13.07
C PRO A 53 -4.40 17.41 14.07
N ASP A 54 -5.67 17.68 13.75
CA ASP A 54 -6.82 17.32 14.59
C ASP A 54 -7.10 15.81 14.60
N LYS A 55 -6.49 15.05 13.68
CA LYS A 55 -6.62 13.59 13.57
C LYS A 55 -5.45 12.82 14.17
N GLY A 56 -4.46 13.50 14.76
CA GLY A 56 -3.26 12.87 15.33
C GLY A 56 -2.22 12.45 14.28
N GLN A 57 -1.22 11.69 14.72
CA GLN A 57 -0.16 11.17 13.85
C GLN A 57 -0.70 10.02 12.99
N ILE A 58 -0.31 9.97 11.72
CA ILE A 58 -0.69 8.88 10.80
C ILE A 58 0.58 8.24 10.28
N TRP A 59 0.89 7.06 10.81
CA TRP A 59 2.09 6.30 10.47
C TRP A 59 1.80 5.23 9.41
N GLN A 60 2.60 5.24 8.33
CA GLN A 60 2.35 4.46 7.11
C GLN A 60 3.65 3.88 6.57
N TYR A 61 3.54 2.85 5.72
CA TYR A 61 4.68 2.39 4.93
C TYR A 61 5.01 3.42 3.85
N PRO A 62 6.27 3.53 3.40
CA PRO A 62 6.56 4.25 2.18
C PRO A 62 5.85 3.60 0.99
N GLY A 63 5.08 4.39 0.26
CA GLY A 63 4.17 3.88 -0.75
C GLY A 63 2.97 4.80 -0.97
N GLY A 64 2.29 4.59 -2.10
CA GLY A 64 1.26 5.50 -2.54
C GLY A 64 0.34 4.88 -3.58
N GLN A 65 -0.50 5.73 -4.17
CA GLN A 65 -1.49 5.31 -5.15
C GLN A 65 -0.83 4.94 -6.47
N MET A 66 -1.38 3.95 -7.15
CA MET A 66 -0.91 3.58 -8.48
C MET A 66 -1.35 4.62 -9.51
N ASP A 67 -0.39 5.08 -10.33
CA ASP A 67 -0.69 5.90 -11.49
C ASP A 67 -1.19 5.05 -12.67
N PRO A 68 -1.91 5.66 -13.63
CA PRO A 68 -2.38 4.95 -14.82
C PRO A 68 -1.25 4.27 -15.59
N GLY A 69 -1.34 2.94 -15.73
CA GLY A 69 -0.36 2.15 -16.47
C GLY A 69 0.85 1.68 -15.65
N GLU A 70 0.97 2.08 -14.39
CA GLU A 70 2.02 1.56 -13.50
C GLU A 70 1.77 0.12 -13.07
N THR A 71 2.85 -0.60 -12.81
CA THR A 71 2.79 -1.88 -12.09
C THR A 71 2.86 -1.63 -10.59
N PRO A 72 2.25 -2.47 -9.73
CA PRO A 72 2.34 -2.30 -8.28
C PRO A 72 3.78 -2.24 -7.75
N ARG A 73 4.70 -3.01 -8.36
CA ARG A 73 6.13 -2.94 -8.01
C ARG A 73 6.75 -1.60 -8.38
N GLY A 74 6.42 -1.09 -9.57
CA GLY A 74 6.86 0.22 -10.03
C GLY A 74 6.38 1.33 -9.11
N THR A 75 5.10 1.31 -8.74
CA THR A 75 4.51 2.25 -7.77
C THR A 75 5.24 2.18 -6.43
N ALA A 76 5.41 1.00 -5.82
CA ALA A 76 6.09 0.89 -4.52
C ALA A 76 7.52 1.45 -4.54
N VAL A 77 8.27 1.23 -5.63
CA VAL A 77 9.65 1.75 -5.79
C VAL A 77 9.64 3.26 -6.02
N ARG A 78 8.79 3.77 -6.92
CA ARG A 78 8.67 5.20 -7.22
C ARG A 78 8.31 5.99 -5.96
N GLU A 79 7.28 5.56 -5.26
CA GLU A 79 6.77 6.24 -4.06
C GLU A 79 7.83 6.21 -2.95
N THR A 80 8.49 5.07 -2.72
CA THR A 80 9.58 5.01 -1.73
C THR A 80 10.72 5.97 -2.08
N GLU A 81 11.10 6.08 -3.35
CA GLU A 81 12.13 7.03 -3.78
C GLU A 81 11.68 8.48 -3.58
N GLN A 82 10.44 8.82 -3.93
CA GLN A 82 9.87 10.16 -3.77
C GLN A 82 9.79 10.56 -2.29
N GLU A 83 9.26 9.68 -1.44
CA GLU A 83 8.98 9.96 -0.04
C GLU A 83 10.20 9.89 0.87
N THR A 84 11.25 9.13 0.50
CA THR A 84 12.41 8.88 1.37
C THR A 84 13.76 9.23 0.76
N GLY A 85 13.82 9.48 -0.55
CA GLY A 85 15.07 9.62 -1.30
C GLY A 85 15.85 8.31 -1.49
N LEU A 86 15.30 7.16 -1.09
CA LEU A 86 15.96 5.86 -1.20
C LEU A 86 15.48 5.08 -2.43
N THR A 87 16.42 4.71 -3.31
CA THR A 87 16.16 3.73 -4.37
C THR A 87 16.38 2.31 -3.84
N LEU A 88 15.29 1.57 -3.60
CA LEU A 88 15.33 0.21 -3.05
C LEU A 88 14.85 -0.84 -4.07
N ALA A 89 15.33 -2.07 -3.91
CA ALA A 89 14.81 -3.20 -4.68
C ALA A 89 13.44 -3.63 -4.12
N CYS A 90 12.50 -3.93 -5.02
CA CYS A 90 11.20 -4.49 -4.64
C CYS A 90 11.27 -6.01 -4.60
N GLY A 91 11.12 -6.58 -3.41
CA GLY A 91 11.17 -8.02 -3.16
C GLY A 91 9.85 -8.74 -3.44
N ARG A 92 9.60 -9.81 -2.67
CA ARG A 92 8.38 -10.62 -2.79
C ARG A 92 7.17 -9.88 -2.23
N LEU A 93 5.98 -10.32 -2.64
CA LEU A 93 4.73 -9.82 -2.08
C LEU A 93 4.54 -10.37 -0.65
N LEU A 94 4.36 -9.46 0.32
CA LEU A 94 4.11 -9.80 1.71
C LEU A 94 2.63 -9.82 2.04
N ALA A 95 1.85 -8.87 1.50
CA ALA A 95 0.42 -8.83 1.75
C ALA A 95 -0.39 -8.26 0.58
N VAL A 96 -1.60 -8.77 0.42
CA VAL A 96 -2.69 -8.11 -0.29
C VAL A 96 -3.67 -7.60 0.76
N HIS A 97 -3.92 -6.29 0.75
CA HIS A 97 -4.86 -5.63 1.65
C HIS A 97 -6.11 -5.22 0.89
N PHE A 98 -7.29 -5.61 1.36
CA PHE A 98 -8.57 -5.20 0.79
C PHE A 98 -9.33 -4.31 1.77
N LEU A 99 -9.83 -3.19 1.25
CA LEU A 99 -10.68 -2.25 1.94
C LEU A 99 -11.98 -2.06 1.14
N PRO A 100 -13.15 -2.28 1.77
CA PRO A 100 -14.44 -1.99 1.14
C PRO A 100 -14.63 -0.47 0.99
N PRO A 101 -15.62 -0.02 0.20
CA PRO A 101 -15.93 1.40 0.07
C PRO A 101 -16.35 1.99 1.43
N GLU A 102 -15.88 3.19 1.72
CA GLU A 102 -16.23 3.97 2.91
C GLU A 102 -16.90 5.30 2.49
N PRO A 103 -17.64 5.99 3.37
CA PRO A 103 -18.34 7.24 3.02
C PRO A 103 -17.44 8.33 2.41
N THR A 104 -16.16 8.36 2.80
CA THR A 104 -15.15 9.30 2.31
C THR A 104 -14.34 8.76 1.12
N TRP A 105 -14.50 7.48 0.79
CA TRP A 105 -13.82 6.81 -0.34
C TRP A 105 -14.77 5.79 -0.99
N PRO A 106 -15.63 6.21 -1.95
CA PRO A 106 -16.75 5.42 -2.46
C PRO A 106 -16.33 4.40 -3.54
N ALA A 107 -15.17 3.77 -3.38
CA ALA A 107 -14.67 2.70 -4.24
C ALA A 107 -13.95 1.64 -3.40
N ASN A 108 -13.87 0.40 -3.88
CA ASN A 108 -12.99 -0.58 -3.27
C ASN A 108 -11.54 -0.07 -3.32
N LYS A 109 -10.70 -0.48 -2.38
CA LYS A 109 -9.27 -0.19 -2.43
C LYS A 109 -8.49 -1.46 -2.15
N PHE A 110 -7.46 -1.70 -2.96
CA PHE A 110 -6.52 -2.78 -2.74
C PHE A 110 -5.09 -2.28 -2.58
N GLY A 111 -4.36 -2.88 -1.65
CA GLY A 111 -2.96 -2.61 -1.37
C GLY A 111 -2.09 -3.81 -1.67
N LEU A 112 -0.96 -3.57 -2.33
CA LEU A 112 0.09 -4.58 -2.50
C LEU A 112 1.33 -4.14 -1.72
N ILE A 113 1.68 -4.91 -0.70
CA ILE A 113 2.81 -4.59 0.20
C ILE A 113 3.93 -5.55 -0.11
N PHE A 114 5.07 -5.01 -0.55
CA PHE A 114 6.25 -5.79 -0.94
C PHE A 114 7.36 -5.70 0.11
N ASP A 115 8.21 -6.71 0.14
CA ASP A 115 9.42 -6.72 0.95
C ASP A 115 10.43 -5.70 0.40
N GLY A 116 10.76 -4.67 1.18
CA GLY A 116 11.77 -3.65 0.86
C GLY A 116 13.15 -3.96 1.44
N GLY A 117 13.29 -5.06 2.19
CA GLY A 117 14.51 -5.46 2.86
C GLY A 117 14.84 -4.66 4.12
N ALA A 118 16.02 -4.97 4.68
CA ALA A 118 16.56 -4.30 5.85
C ALA A 118 17.54 -3.18 5.44
N LEU A 119 17.34 -1.98 5.98
CA LEU A 119 18.22 -0.84 5.80
C LEU A 119 19.36 -0.86 6.82
N ARG A 120 20.57 -0.62 6.33
CA ARG A 120 21.73 -0.36 7.18
C ARG A 120 21.60 1.01 7.88
N PRO A 121 22.29 1.23 9.01
CA PRO A 121 22.29 2.51 9.71
C PRO A 121 22.60 3.72 8.81
N GLU A 122 23.51 3.57 7.84
CA GLU A 122 23.85 4.65 6.92
C GLU A 122 22.71 4.98 5.96
N GLN A 123 21.92 3.98 5.55
CA GLN A 123 20.75 4.18 4.70
C GLN A 123 19.63 4.88 5.48
N LEU A 124 19.37 4.45 6.72
CA LEU A 124 18.41 5.12 7.61
C LEU A 124 18.77 6.60 7.82
N ALA A 125 20.05 6.90 8.11
CA ALA A 125 20.54 8.26 8.27
C ALA A 125 20.46 9.11 6.99
N SER A 126 20.41 8.46 5.83
CA SER A 126 20.29 9.12 4.53
C SER A 126 18.86 9.44 4.11
N ILE A 127 17.84 8.94 4.83
CA ILE A 127 16.43 9.25 4.53
C ILE A 127 16.23 10.77 4.46
N ARG A 128 15.61 11.22 3.38
CA ARG A 128 15.17 12.60 3.16
C ARG A 128 13.69 12.56 2.83
N LEU A 129 12.88 12.97 3.80
CA LEU A 129 11.44 12.99 3.63
C LEU A 129 11.02 14.10 2.69
N ASP A 130 10.04 13.82 1.84
CA ASP A 130 9.30 14.88 1.14
C ASP A 130 8.47 15.63 2.20
N PRO A 131 8.80 16.91 2.49
CA PRO A 131 8.11 17.67 3.52
C PRO A 131 6.63 17.97 3.20
N ASP A 132 6.24 17.90 1.92
CA ASP A 132 4.85 18.09 1.51
C ASP A 132 3.99 16.86 1.86
N GLU A 133 4.62 15.68 2.05
CA GLU A 133 3.92 14.42 2.32
C GLU A 133 4.16 13.86 3.72
N HIS A 134 5.38 13.97 4.25
CA HIS A 134 5.83 13.31 5.48
C HIS A 134 6.67 14.24 6.37
N SER A 135 6.51 14.11 7.70
CA SER A 135 7.17 14.98 8.69
C SER A 135 8.29 14.29 9.47
N GLU A 136 8.15 13.00 9.72
CA GLU A 136 9.09 12.20 10.50
C GLU A 136 9.03 10.73 10.06
N TRP A 137 10.10 9.99 10.36
CA TRP A 137 10.15 8.53 10.23
C TRP A 137 10.62 7.94 11.55
N ASP A 138 10.24 6.69 11.82
CA ASP A 138 10.75 5.97 12.97
C ASP A 138 10.84 4.47 12.69
N ALA A 139 11.78 3.82 13.37
CA ALA A 139 11.96 2.37 13.40
C ALA A 139 11.83 1.90 14.84
N ARG A 140 10.83 1.07 15.12
CA ARG A 140 10.60 0.52 16.46
C ARG A 140 10.01 -0.88 16.40
N PRO A 141 10.18 -1.71 17.46
CA PRO A 141 9.58 -3.04 17.52
C PRO A 141 8.08 -3.00 17.22
N VAL A 142 7.58 -4.00 16.49
CA VAL A 142 6.18 -4.08 16.02
C VAL A 142 5.19 -3.66 17.10
N GLU A 143 5.27 -4.26 18.29
CA GLU A 143 4.31 -4.01 19.37
C GLU A 143 4.37 -2.61 19.99
N GLN A 144 5.47 -1.86 19.80
CA GLN A 144 5.55 -0.47 20.25
C GLN A 144 4.72 0.49 19.38
N TRP A 145 4.38 0.09 18.16
CA TRP A 145 3.52 0.86 17.28
C TRP A 145 2.07 0.94 17.76
N ALA A 146 1.62 0.03 18.63
CA ALA A 146 0.27 0.06 19.21
C ALA A 146 -0.03 1.32 20.03
N THR A 147 0.99 2.13 20.35
CA THR A 147 0.85 3.42 21.04
C THR A 147 0.42 4.57 20.12
N VAL A 148 0.64 4.43 18.81
CA VAL A 148 0.40 5.50 17.81
C VAL A 148 -0.41 5.04 16.60
N LEU A 149 -0.44 3.74 16.31
CA LEU A 149 -1.29 3.18 15.25
C LEU A 149 -2.70 2.91 15.77
N ASN A 150 -3.69 3.15 14.89
CA ASN A 150 -5.03 2.65 15.12
C ASN A 150 -5.06 1.10 15.03
N PRO A 151 -6.11 0.43 15.56
CA PRO A 151 -6.18 -1.03 15.56
C PRO A 151 -6.04 -1.68 14.19
N ARG A 152 -6.62 -1.08 13.14
CA ARG A 152 -6.58 -1.60 11.77
C ARG A 152 -5.17 -1.56 11.19
N SER A 153 -4.49 -0.41 11.31
CA SER A 153 -3.08 -0.27 10.89
C SER A 153 -2.16 -1.20 11.69
N MET A 154 -2.46 -1.42 12.97
CA MET A 154 -1.70 -2.34 13.82
C MET A 154 -1.87 -3.81 13.40
N ASP A 155 -3.09 -4.25 13.11
CA ASP A 155 -3.36 -5.60 12.60
C ASP A 155 -2.67 -5.83 11.26
N ARG A 156 -2.75 -4.85 10.35
CA ARG A 156 -2.00 -4.87 9.10
C ARG A 156 -0.49 -4.98 9.32
N LEU A 157 0.07 -4.21 10.27
CA LEU A 157 1.49 -4.27 10.59
C LEU A 157 1.92 -5.64 11.10
N ARG A 158 1.15 -6.25 12.00
CA ARG A 158 1.44 -7.59 12.52
C ARG A 158 1.42 -8.65 11.43
N GLU A 159 0.42 -8.63 10.56
CA GLU A 159 0.31 -9.61 9.47
C GLU A 159 1.44 -9.46 8.44
N VAL A 160 1.81 -8.23 8.07
CA VAL A 160 2.94 -7.98 7.16
C VAL A 160 4.26 -8.40 7.80
N ALA A 161 4.51 -8.04 9.07
CA ALA A 161 5.72 -8.43 9.78
C ALA A 161 5.84 -9.96 9.94
N ARG A 162 4.72 -10.64 10.25
CA ARG A 162 4.66 -12.09 10.29
C ARG A 162 4.97 -12.69 8.92
N ALA A 163 4.32 -12.19 7.86
CA ALA A 163 4.54 -12.63 6.50
C ALA A 163 6.01 -12.49 6.09
N ALA A 164 6.67 -11.37 6.43
CA ALA A 164 8.09 -11.11 6.19
C ALA A 164 8.98 -12.21 6.81
N GLN A 165 8.72 -12.57 8.08
CA GLN A 165 9.50 -13.55 8.84
C GLN A 165 9.28 -15.01 8.40
N THR A 166 8.06 -15.37 8.00
CA THR A 166 7.70 -16.76 7.70
C THR A 166 7.84 -17.15 6.23
N GLY A 167 8.06 -16.19 5.35
CA GLY A 167 8.08 -16.43 3.90
C GLY A 167 6.70 -16.58 3.26
N SER A 168 5.60 -16.40 4.01
CA SER A 168 4.23 -16.46 3.48
C SER A 168 3.77 -15.12 2.90
N THR A 169 2.62 -15.11 2.22
CA THR A 169 1.90 -13.90 1.81
C THR A 169 0.56 -13.85 2.55
N ALA A 170 0.26 -12.73 3.19
CA ALA A 170 -0.99 -12.51 3.91
C ALA A 170 -2.08 -11.96 2.97
N TYR A 171 -3.32 -12.36 3.21
CA TYR A 171 -4.50 -11.66 2.71
C TYR A 171 -5.18 -10.99 3.90
N ILE A 172 -5.33 -9.68 3.84
CA ILE A 172 -5.82 -8.86 4.95
C ILE A 172 -7.09 -8.18 4.46
N GLU A 173 -8.20 -8.42 5.14
CA GLU A 173 -9.49 -7.83 4.82
C GLU A 173 -10.08 -7.24 6.10
N HIS A 174 -10.37 -5.94 6.05
CA HIS A 174 -11.01 -5.24 7.15
C HIS A 174 -12.44 -4.86 6.78
N ALA A 175 -13.37 -5.08 7.70
CA ALA A 175 -14.71 -4.49 7.58
C ALA A 175 -14.63 -2.96 7.62
N GLY A 176 -15.67 -2.27 7.13
CA GLY A 176 -15.75 -0.80 7.15
C GLY A 176 -15.49 -0.22 8.54
N SER A 177 -14.77 0.91 8.59
CA SER A 177 -14.33 1.57 9.82
C SER A 177 -14.72 3.05 9.77
N ASP A 178 -14.77 3.68 10.95
CA ASP A 178 -14.83 5.13 11.09
C ASP A 178 -13.47 5.82 10.84
N PHE A 179 -12.41 5.02 10.66
CA PHE A 179 -11.05 5.47 10.38
C PHE A 179 -10.71 5.35 8.90
N ILE A 180 -10.15 6.42 8.33
CA ILE A 180 -9.75 6.48 6.93
C ILE A 180 -8.34 5.91 6.80
N ASP A 181 -8.21 4.82 6.03
CA ASP A 181 -6.91 4.26 5.62
C ASP A 181 -6.45 4.93 4.32
N TYR A 182 -5.53 5.86 4.46
CA TYR A 182 -5.01 6.63 3.34
C TYR A 182 -4.01 5.86 2.49
N ILE A 183 -3.28 4.92 3.11
CA ILE A 183 -2.33 3.99 2.49
C ILE A 183 -2.06 2.85 3.47
#